data_AF-A0A445DB55-F1
#
_entry.id   AF-A0A445DB55-F1
#
_cell.length_a   1.000
_cell.length_b   1.000
_cell.length_c   1.000
_cell.angle_alpha   90.00
_cell.angle_beta   90.00
_cell.angle_gamma   90.00
#
_symmetry.space_group_name_H-M   'P 1'
#
loop_
_entity.id
_entity.type
_entity.pdbx_description
1 polymer ?
#
loop_
_entity_poly.entity_id
_entity_poly.type
_entity_poly.pdbx_seq_one_letter_code
_entity_poly.pdbx_strand_id
1 'polypeptide(L)'
;MRSSATIEKGRIGEKAGYGRRKEKRKGKGKGVPPRVCLLTLLPREIWERIASRVASSSIQDLFNMQATCKVFLDTGRSSAVYKVASMTEIPVVFGYDLEDRPEDGFLYVSARAGNLGAIFRIGMREFCWMGRHVAGVDTLLEAAEAGDVQARYMCAMLLLTPGVGDGADAGRGG
;
A
#
# COMPACT_ATOMS: atom_id res chain seq x y z
N MET A 1 -29.88 64.75 -38.61
CA MET A 1 -29.03 63.54 -38.74
C MET A 1 -29.29 62.69 -37.50
N ARG A 2 -30.21 61.71 -37.57
CA ARG A 2 -30.03 60.29 -37.94
C ARG A 2 -29.15 59.50 -36.98
N SER A 3 -29.74 58.44 -36.43
CA SER A 3 -29.21 57.08 -36.20
C SER A 3 -29.64 56.58 -34.82
N SER A 4 -30.04 55.34 -34.54
CA SER A 4 -30.33 54.09 -35.28
C SER A 4 -30.69 53.08 -34.17
N ALA A 5 -31.53 52.07 -34.44
CA ALA A 5 -31.26 50.66 -34.08
C ALA A 5 -32.47 49.77 -34.39
N THR A 6 -32.23 48.89 -35.35
CA THR A 6 -33.02 47.73 -35.78
C THR A 6 -32.89 46.55 -34.80
N ILE A 7 -33.81 45.59 -34.85
CA ILE A 7 -33.56 44.20 -35.33
C ILE A 7 -34.77 43.30 -35.03
N GLU A 8 -35.16 42.53 -36.05
CA GLU A 8 -36.25 41.57 -36.10
C GLU A 8 -35.71 40.11 -36.09
N LYS A 9 -36.55 39.19 -35.60
CA LYS A 9 -36.62 37.72 -35.80
C LYS A 9 -35.67 36.77 -35.06
N GLY A 10 -36.30 35.78 -34.41
CA GLY A 10 -35.74 34.46 -34.09
C GLY A 10 -36.73 33.61 -33.28
N ARG A 11 -37.10 32.43 -33.78
CA ARG A 11 -38.24 31.56 -33.40
C ARG A 11 -37.80 30.36 -32.53
N ILE A 12 -38.73 29.87 -31.68
CA ILE A 12 -39.00 28.45 -31.27
C ILE A 12 -37.86 27.72 -30.51
N GLY A 13 -38.04 26.97 -29.42
CA GLY A 13 -39.19 26.51 -28.64
C GLY A 13 -38.73 25.60 -27.48
N GLU A 14 -39.65 25.39 -26.53
CA GLU A 14 -39.88 24.23 -25.66
C GLU A 14 -38.71 23.55 -24.91
N LYS A 15 -38.72 23.64 -23.57
CA LYS A 15 -38.16 22.60 -22.68
C LYS A 15 -39.20 22.21 -21.62
N ALA A 16 -39.83 21.06 -21.84
CA ALA A 16 -40.72 20.40 -20.90
C ALA A 16 -39.92 19.74 -19.76
N GLY A 17 -40.36 19.97 -18.52
CA GLY A 17 -39.80 19.36 -17.32
C GLY A 17 -40.21 17.90 -17.15
N TYR A 18 -39.26 17.04 -16.79
CA TYR A 18 -39.55 15.65 -16.42
C TYR A 18 -39.54 15.48 -14.90
N GLY A 19 -40.74 15.50 -14.31
CA GLY A 19 -40.98 15.03 -12.95
C GLY A 19 -40.92 13.51 -12.88
N ARG A 20 -40.04 12.96 -12.03
CA ARG A 20 -39.98 11.51 -11.75
C ARG A 20 -41.14 11.10 -10.84
N ARG A 21 -42.19 10.52 -11.43
CA ARG A 21 -43.31 9.89 -10.71
C ARG A 21 -42.80 8.62 -10.02
N LYS A 22 -42.70 8.61 -8.68
CA LYS A 22 -42.40 7.40 -7.89
C LYS A 22 -43.64 6.50 -7.86
N GLU A 23 -43.69 5.51 -8.74
CA GLU A 23 -44.69 4.45 -8.70
C GLU A 23 -44.37 3.49 -7.54
N LYS A 24 -45.21 3.50 -6.49
CA LYS A 24 -45.14 2.53 -5.37
C LYS A 24 -45.60 1.16 -5.88
N ARG A 25 -44.67 0.33 -6.35
CA ARG A 25 -44.93 -1.11 -6.54
C ARG A 25 -45.01 -1.79 -5.16
N LYS A 26 -46.23 -2.00 -4.66
CA LYS A 26 -46.54 -2.93 -3.57
C LYS A 26 -46.39 -4.36 -4.09
N GLY A 27 -45.15 -4.82 -4.24
CA GLY A 27 -44.84 -6.24 -4.40
C GLY A 27 -44.70 -6.87 -3.02
N LYS A 28 -45.66 -7.72 -2.63
CA LYS A 28 -45.56 -8.60 -1.45
C LYS A 28 -44.50 -9.67 -1.76
N GLY A 29 -43.22 -9.30 -1.65
CA GLY A 29 -42.12 -10.25 -1.76
C GLY A 29 -42.24 -11.26 -0.62
N LYS A 30 -42.38 -12.54 -0.95
CA LYS A 30 -42.14 -13.63 0.01
C LYS A 30 -40.77 -13.36 0.64
N GLY A 31 -40.74 -13.16 1.95
CA GLY A 31 -39.52 -12.88 2.69
C GLY A 31 -38.51 -13.98 2.39
N VAL A 32 -37.45 -13.64 1.66
CA VAL A 32 -36.26 -14.47 1.62
C VAL A 32 -35.78 -14.54 3.06
N PRO A 33 -35.68 -15.74 3.68
CA PRO A 33 -35.15 -15.85 5.03
C PRO A 33 -33.78 -15.15 5.05
N PRO A 34 -33.41 -14.45 6.13
CA PRO A 34 -32.12 -13.79 6.21
C PRO A 34 -31.04 -14.79 5.80
N ARG A 35 -30.37 -14.53 4.67
CA ARG A 35 -29.22 -15.35 4.28
C ARG A 35 -28.19 -15.10 5.36
N VAL A 36 -28.04 -16.05 6.28
CA VAL A 36 -26.95 -16.03 7.24
C VAL A 36 -25.68 -16.08 6.41
N CYS A 37 -24.93 -14.97 6.38
CA CYS A 37 -23.63 -14.96 5.73
C CYS A 37 -22.74 -15.93 6.52
N LEU A 38 -22.27 -16.99 5.88
CA LEU A 38 -21.29 -17.90 6.49
C LEU A 38 -20.05 -17.12 6.97
N LEU A 39 -19.74 -16.01 6.29
CA LEU A 39 -18.66 -15.09 6.64
C LEU A 39 -18.89 -14.32 7.95
N THR A 40 -20.14 -14.18 8.40
CA THR A 40 -20.47 -13.54 9.69
C THR A 40 -20.60 -14.54 10.84
N LEU A 41 -20.39 -15.83 10.59
CA LEU A 41 -20.46 -16.87 11.62
C LEU A 41 -19.16 -17.05 12.40
N LEU A 42 -18.01 -16.78 11.77
CA LEU A 42 -16.72 -16.89 12.45
C LEU A 42 -16.38 -15.57 13.16
N PRO A 43 -15.83 -15.64 14.39
CA PRO A 43 -15.22 -14.50 15.06
C PRO A 43 -14.14 -13.85 14.20
N ARG A 44 -13.97 -12.53 14.37
CA ARG A 44 -13.03 -11.72 13.58
C ARG A 44 -11.59 -12.23 13.71
N GLU A 45 -11.23 -12.76 14.86
CA GLU A 45 -9.90 -13.28 15.17
C GLU A 45 -9.57 -14.52 14.33
N ILE A 46 -10.57 -15.35 14.00
CA ILE A 46 -10.39 -16.50 13.12
C ILE A 46 -10.14 -16.03 11.69
N TRP A 47 -10.90 -15.03 11.23
CA TRP A 47 -10.66 -14.43 9.92
C TRP A 47 -9.29 -13.78 9.83
N GLU A 48 -8.84 -13.06 10.87
CA GLU A 48 -7.51 -12.46 10.91
C GLU A 48 -6.43 -13.54 10.81
N ARG A 49 -6.58 -14.66 11.52
CA ARG A 49 -5.63 -15.77 11.44
C ARG A 49 -5.59 -16.41 10.05
N ILE A 50 -6.73 -16.52 9.37
CA ILE A 50 -6.78 -17.00 7.98
C ILE A 50 -6.09 -15.99 7.06
N ALA A 51 -6.44 -14.70 7.16
CA ALA A 51 -5.85 -13.63 6.36
C ALA A 51 -4.34 -13.52 6.58
N SER A 52 -3.85 -13.70 7.81
CA SER A 52 -2.43 -13.74 8.14
C SER A 52 -1.70 -14.88 7.43
N ARG A 53 -2.30 -16.07 7.37
CA ARG A 53 -1.72 -17.22 6.65
C ARG A 53 -1.71 -17.00 5.13
N VAL A 54 -2.76 -16.39 4.60
CA VAL A 54 -2.83 -16.02 3.19
C VAL A 54 -1.73 -15.00 2.89
N ALA A 55 -1.65 -13.93 3.68
CA ALA A 55 -0.67 -12.86 3.53
C ALA A 55 0.77 -13.36 3.64
N SER A 56 1.09 -14.25 4.59
CA SER A 56 2.43 -14.81 4.75
C SER A 56 2.83 -15.73 3.60
N SER A 57 1.87 -16.23 2.84
CA SER A 57 2.11 -17.13 1.70
C SER A 57 2.22 -16.35 0.39
N SER A 58 1.31 -15.40 0.15
CA SER A 58 1.37 -14.51 -1.00
C SER A 58 0.63 -13.21 -0.77
N ILE A 59 1.27 -12.10 -1.13
CA ILE A 59 0.65 -10.77 -1.14
C ILE A 59 -0.49 -10.69 -2.18
N GLN A 60 -0.35 -11.37 -3.32
CA GLN A 60 -1.35 -11.36 -4.38
C GLN A 60 -2.64 -12.03 -3.90
N ASP A 61 -2.53 -13.16 -3.21
CA ASP A 61 -3.69 -13.86 -2.65
C ASP A 61 -4.37 -13.05 -1.56
N LEU A 62 -3.62 -12.27 -0.78
CA LEU A 62 -4.22 -11.34 0.17
C LEU A 62 -5.06 -10.28 -0.54
N PHE A 63 -4.56 -9.67 -1.62
CA PHE A 63 -5.34 -8.70 -2.38
C PHE A 63 -6.57 -9.33 -3.04
N ASN A 64 -6.43 -10.54 -3.58
CA ASN A 64 -7.55 -11.30 -4.13
C ASN A 64 -8.61 -11.55 -3.05
N MET A 65 -8.19 -11.97 -1.85
CA MET A 65 -9.07 -12.17 -0.69
C MET A 65 -9.81 -10.87 -0.33
N GLN A 66 -9.10 -9.74 -0.22
CA GLN A 66 -9.67 -8.43 0.11
C GLN A 66 -10.69 -7.95 -0.94
N ALA A 67 -10.49 -8.29 -2.22
CA ALA A 67 -11.39 -7.89 -3.31
C ALA A 67 -12.72 -8.66 -3.32
N THR A 68 -12.83 -9.79 -2.60
CA THR A 68 -14.04 -10.62 -2.65
C THR A 68 -15.22 -10.05 -1.85
N CYS A 69 -14.97 -9.52 -0.65
CA CYS A 69 -16.04 -9.08 0.24
C CYS A 69 -15.56 -8.13 1.34
N LYS A 70 -16.51 -7.40 1.93
CA LYS A 70 -16.22 -6.42 2.98
C LYS A 70 -15.56 -7.02 4.24
N VAL A 71 -16.00 -8.21 4.66
CA VAL A 71 -15.42 -8.90 5.84
C VAL A 71 -13.94 -9.17 5.62
N PHE A 72 -13.55 -9.65 4.44
CA PHE A 72 -12.16 -9.93 4.10
C PHE A 72 -11.36 -8.66 3.87
N LEU A 73 -11.96 -7.62 3.31
CA LEU A 73 -11.33 -6.31 3.20
C LEU A 73 -10.96 -5.76 4.58
N ASP A 74 -11.91 -5.75 5.51
CA ASP A 74 -11.73 -5.20 6.86
C ASP A 74 -10.74 -6.03 7.69
N THR A 75 -10.78 -7.36 7.52
CA THR A 75 -9.86 -8.28 8.21
C THR A 75 -8.46 -8.23 7.63
N GLY A 76 -8.35 -8.24 6.30
CA GLY A 76 -7.08 -8.25 5.57
C GLY A 76 -6.29 -6.95 5.71
N ARG A 77 -6.94 -5.86 6.14
CA ARG A 77 -6.30 -4.57 6.45
C ARG A 77 -5.86 -4.43 7.91
N SER A 78 -5.96 -5.48 8.71
CA SER A 78 -5.50 -5.44 10.11
C SER A 78 -3.97 -5.37 10.19
N SER A 79 -3.46 -4.69 11.22
CA SER A 79 -2.02 -4.59 11.49
C SER A 79 -1.37 -5.97 11.67
N ALA A 80 -2.08 -6.92 12.30
CA ALA A 80 -1.59 -8.28 12.48
C ALA A 80 -1.34 -9.02 11.16
N VAL A 81 -2.15 -8.77 10.13
CA VAL A 81 -1.98 -9.35 8.78
C VAL A 81 -0.78 -8.72 8.08
N TYR A 82 -0.69 -7.39 8.08
CA TYR A 82 0.44 -6.67 7.47
C TYR A 82 1.79 -7.01 8.12
N LYS A 83 1.81 -7.21 9.45
CA LYS A 83 3.02 -7.59 10.19
C LYS A 83 3.66 -8.88 9.69
N VAL A 84 2.86 -9.84 9.24
CA VAL A 84 3.32 -11.17 8.79
C VAL A 84 3.26 -11.36 7.28
N ALA A 85 2.83 -10.34 6.54
CA ALA A 85 2.68 -10.44 5.10
C ALA A 85 4.02 -10.72 4.42
N SER A 86 3.97 -11.56 3.39
CA SER A 86 5.14 -11.90 2.60
C SER A 86 5.67 -10.68 1.87
N MET A 87 6.99 -10.57 1.85
CA MET A 87 7.72 -9.56 1.10
C MET A 87 8.48 -10.19 -0.08
N THR A 88 8.25 -11.47 -0.39
CA THR A 88 9.00 -12.21 -1.42
C THR A 88 8.78 -11.68 -2.83
N GLU A 89 7.57 -11.24 -3.13
CA GLU A 89 7.20 -10.68 -4.43
C GLU A 89 7.64 -9.22 -4.58
N ILE A 90 8.02 -8.56 -3.48
CA ILE A 90 8.52 -7.19 -3.47
C ILE A 90 10.05 -7.25 -3.56
N PRO A 91 10.67 -6.78 -4.67
CA PRO A 91 12.11 -6.84 -4.84
C PRO A 91 12.84 -5.96 -3.82
N VAL A 92 14.04 -6.38 -3.42
CA VAL A 92 14.95 -5.58 -2.56
C VAL A 92 15.61 -4.48 -3.39
N VAL A 93 15.88 -4.77 -4.66
CA VAL A 93 16.49 -3.84 -5.61
C VAL A 93 15.39 -3.07 -6.33
N PHE A 94 15.33 -1.78 -6.08
CA PHE A 94 14.43 -0.85 -6.73
C PHE A 94 15.23 -0.05 -7.76
N GLY A 95 14.90 -0.16 -9.05
CA GLY A 95 15.52 0.68 -10.09
C GLY A 95 15.25 2.18 -9.89
N TYR A 96 15.94 3.04 -10.64
CA TYR A 96 15.90 4.49 -10.42
C TYR A 96 14.54 5.15 -10.79
N ASP A 97 13.67 4.48 -11.56
CA ASP A 97 12.37 5.01 -12.04
C ASP A 97 11.19 4.75 -11.08
N LEU A 98 11.35 5.04 -9.78
CA LEU A 98 10.49 4.50 -8.72
C LEU A 98 9.76 5.56 -7.87
N GLU A 99 9.32 6.65 -8.48
CA GLU A 99 8.32 7.52 -7.84
C GLU A 99 6.91 6.92 -7.99
N ASP A 100 6.20 6.84 -6.86
CA ASP A 100 4.76 6.55 -6.73
C ASP A 100 4.25 5.22 -7.30
N ARG A 101 4.91 4.11 -6.92
CA ARG A 101 4.33 2.79 -7.15
C ARG A 101 3.26 2.44 -6.10
N PRO A 102 2.08 1.91 -6.48
CA PRO A 102 1.02 1.56 -5.54
C PRO A 102 1.47 0.55 -4.46
N GLU A 103 2.51 -0.23 -4.75
CA GLU A 103 3.18 -1.15 -3.82
C GLU A 103 3.88 -0.43 -2.66
N ASP A 104 4.26 0.84 -2.82
CA ASP A 104 4.89 1.63 -1.76
C ASP A 104 3.93 1.83 -0.59
N GLY A 105 2.64 2.04 -0.87
CA GLY A 105 1.62 2.13 0.17
C GLY A 105 1.57 0.85 1.02
N PHE A 106 1.65 -0.32 0.39
CA PHE A 106 1.67 -1.59 1.09
C PHE A 106 2.95 -1.76 1.93
N LEU A 107 4.11 -1.40 1.36
CA LEU A 107 5.39 -1.52 2.03
C LEU A 107 5.43 -0.66 3.31
N TYR A 108 5.04 0.61 3.22
CA TYR A 108 5.02 1.52 4.38
C TYR A 108 3.98 1.10 5.43
N VAL A 109 2.79 0.65 5.02
CA VAL A 109 1.78 0.13 5.96
C VAL A 109 2.31 -1.11 6.68
N SER A 110 3.00 -2.00 5.98
CA SER A 110 3.59 -3.20 6.56
C SER A 110 4.74 -2.90 7.51
N ALA A 111 5.60 -1.95 7.16
CA ALA A 111 6.67 -1.49 8.05
C ALA A 111 6.10 -0.87 9.34
N ARG A 112 5.06 -0.03 9.24
CA ARG A 112 4.35 0.53 10.41
C ARG A 112 3.69 -0.53 11.29
N ALA A 113 3.35 -1.70 10.72
CA ALA A 113 2.85 -2.85 11.47
C ALA A 113 3.97 -3.68 12.13
N GLY A 114 5.24 -3.35 11.90
CA GLY A 114 6.41 -4.06 12.42
C GLY A 114 6.84 -5.25 11.57
N ASN A 115 6.56 -5.24 10.26
CA ASN A 115 7.07 -6.26 9.34
C ASN A 115 8.55 -6.02 9.04
N LEU A 116 9.41 -6.92 9.53
CA LEU A 116 10.86 -6.78 9.40
C LEU A 116 11.34 -6.77 7.94
N GLY A 117 10.74 -7.59 7.08
CA GLY A 117 11.08 -7.63 5.66
C GLY A 117 10.74 -6.32 4.94
N ALA A 118 9.69 -5.62 5.38
CA ALA A 118 9.33 -4.30 4.87
C ALA A 118 10.30 -3.22 5.34
N ILE A 119 10.61 -3.18 6.65
CA ILE A 119 11.57 -2.24 7.24
C ILE A 119 12.92 -2.39 6.54
N PHE A 120 13.42 -3.63 6.38
CA PHE A 120 14.65 -3.92 5.65
C PHE A 120 14.63 -3.33 4.22
N ARG A 121 13.55 -3.55 3.46
CA ARG A 121 13.42 -3.05 2.08
C ARG A 121 13.35 -1.52 2.01
N ILE A 122 12.71 -0.86 2.98
CA ILE A 122 12.71 0.60 3.09
C ILE A 122 14.14 1.08 3.37
N GLY A 123 14.82 0.52 4.37
CA GLY A 123 16.20 0.90 4.70
C GLY A 123 17.15 0.73 3.51
N MET A 124 17.03 -0.38 2.76
CA MET A 124 17.76 -0.59 1.52
C MET A 124 17.45 0.47 0.45
N ARG A 125 16.17 0.81 0.26
CA ARG A 125 15.75 1.86 -0.69
C ARG A 125 16.39 3.20 -0.35
N GLU A 126 16.30 3.59 0.91
CA GLU A 126 16.80 4.86 1.42
C GLU A 126 18.32 4.97 1.30
N PHE A 127 19.01 3.90 1.69
CA PHE A 127 20.47 3.84 1.70
C PHE A 127 21.07 3.80 0.28
N CYS A 128 20.56 2.93 -0.59
CA CYS A 128 21.17 2.68 -1.90
C CYS A 128 20.67 3.59 -3.03
N TRP A 129 19.41 4.07 -2.98
CA TRP A 129 18.79 4.71 -4.15
C TRP A 129 18.30 6.14 -3.91
N MET A 130 17.94 6.51 -2.68
CA MET A 130 17.42 7.86 -2.38
C MET A 130 18.49 8.83 -1.86
N GLY A 131 19.74 8.39 -1.73
CA GLY A 131 20.82 9.20 -1.13
C GLY A 131 20.59 9.51 0.36
N ARG A 132 19.63 8.85 1.01
CA ARG A 132 19.28 9.06 2.42
C ARG A 132 20.08 8.11 3.30
N HIS A 133 21.40 8.21 3.25
CA HIS A 133 22.30 7.23 3.87
C HIS A 133 22.07 7.04 5.38
N VAL A 134 21.96 8.13 6.15
CA VAL A 134 21.78 8.06 7.62
C VAL A 134 20.44 7.40 7.95
N ALA A 135 19.34 7.91 7.39
CA ALA A 135 18.00 7.35 7.62
C ALA A 135 17.89 5.87 7.18
N GLY A 136 18.51 5.53 6.05
CA GLY A 136 18.57 4.16 5.56
C GLY A 136 19.34 3.23 6.49
N VAL A 137 20.49 3.67 7.01
CA VAL A 137 21.28 2.90 8.00
C VAL A 137 20.51 2.73 9.31
N ASP A 138 19.88 3.79 9.82
CA ASP A 138 19.08 3.73 11.05
C ASP A 138 17.92 2.72 10.90
N THR A 139 17.23 2.76 9.76
CA THR A 139 16.14 1.82 9.44
C THR A 139 16.65 0.38 9.29
N LEU A 140 17.82 0.17 8.69
CA LEU A 140 18.46 -1.15 8.60
C LEU A 140 18.85 -1.67 9.99
N LEU A 141 19.38 -0.80 10.84
CA LEU A 141 19.76 -1.15 12.20
C LEU A 141 18.54 -1.56 13.04
N GLU A 142 17.43 -0.83 12.93
CA GLU A 142 16.16 -1.19 13.57
C GLU A 142 15.74 -2.62 13.20
N ALA A 143 15.73 -2.96 11.90
CA ALA A 143 15.40 -4.30 11.45
C ALA A 143 16.38 -5.36 11.98
N ALA A 144 17.68 -5.03 12.01
CA ALA A 144 18.74 -5.93 12.47
C ALA A 144 18.61 -6.24 13.98
N GLU A 145 18.37 -5.23 14.80
CA GLU A 145 18.14 -5.36 16.25
C GLU A 145 16.88 -6.18 16.52
N ALA A 146 15.83 -5.98 15.73
CA ALA A 146 14.56 -6.68 15.86
C ALA A 146 14.57 -8.14 15.38
N GLY A 147 15.64 -8.63 14.74
CA GLY A 147 15.76 -10.04 14.37
C GLY A 147 16.05 -10.33 12.90
N ASP A 148 16.02 -9.33 12.03
CA ASP A 148 16.09 -9.57 10.58
C ASP A 148 17.50 -9.99 10.15
N VAL A 149 17.58 -11.16 9.51
CA VAL A 149 18.86 -11.75 9.10
C VAL A 149 19.48 -10.97 7.94
N GLN A 150 18.66 -10.48 7.01
CA GLN A 150 19.15 -9.74 5.84
C GLN A 150 19.69 -8.38 6.27
N ALA A 151 18.99 -7.69 7.18
CA ALA A 151 19.42 -6.43 7.75
C ALA A 151 20.73 -6.57 8.53
N ARG A 152 20.86 -7.60 9.40
CA ARG A 152 22.13 -7.88 10.12
C ARG A 152 23.29 -8.10 9.16
N TYR A 153 23.08 -8.88 8.12
CA TYR A 153 24.09 -9.09 7.08
C TYR A 153 24.49 -7.77 6.43
N MET A 154 23.51 -6.93 6.05
CA MET A 154 23.80 -5.62 5.45
C MET A 154 24.55 -4.69 6.42
N CYS A 155 24.15 -4.60 7.68
CA CYS A 155 24.87 -3.82 8.69
C CYS A 155 26.33 -4.32 8.85
N ALA A 156 26.55 -5.63 8.89
CA ALA A 156 27.89 -6.21 8.96
C ALA A 156 28.72 -5.85 7.71
N MET A 157 28.14 -5.93 6.51
CA MET A 157 28.82 -5.53 5.27
C MET A 157 29.22 -4.06 5.28
N LEU A 158 28.36 -3.16 5.78
CA LEU A 158 28.67 -1.73 5.90
C LEU A 158 29.82 -1.48 6.88
N LEU A 159 29.86 -2.18 8.01
CA LEU A 159 30.95 -2.08 8.99
C LEU A 159 32.28 -2.64 8.47
N LEU A 160 32.22 -3.68 7.63
CA LEU A 160 33.41 -4.32 7.06
C LEU A 160 33.95 -3.61 5.81
N THR A 161 33.19 -2.66 5.24
CA THR A 161 33.64 -1.89 4.08
C THR A 161 34.62 -0.82 4.58
N PRO A 162 35.90 -0.83 4.16
CA PRO A 162 36.83 0.22 4.53
C PRO A 162 36.30 1.57 4.05
N GLY A 163 36.24 2.56 4.93
CA GLY A 163 36.07 3.95 4.51
C GLY A 163 37.22 4.28 3.56
N VAL A 164 36.92 4.67 2.33
CA VAL A 164 37.90 5.30 1.43
C VAL A 164 38.32 6.60 2.11
N GLY A 165 39.34 6.53 2.97
CA GLY A 165 39.69 7.58 3.91
C GLY A 165 40.95 7.34 4.74
N ASP A 166 41.45 6.11 4.87
CA ASP A 166 42.74 5.83 5.53
C ASP A 166 43.92 5.82 4.54
N GLY A 167 43.87 6.71 3.56
CA GLY A 167 44.94 6.96 2.59
C GLY A 167 45.74 8.22 2.86
N ALA A 168 45.83 8.66 4.12
CA ALA A 168 46.76 9.69 4.55
C ALA A 168 47.82 9.06 5.47
N ASP A 169 49.09 9.27 5.14
CA ASP A 169 50.28 8.87 5.88
C ASP A 169 50.76 7.41 5.74
N ALA A 170 51.38 7.11 4.58
CA ALA A 170 52.60 6.31 4.55
C ALA A 170 53.44 6.66 3.32
N GLY A 171 54.52 7.44 3.50
CA GLY A 171 55.53 7.59 2.46
C GLY A 171 56.37 8.88 2.43
N ARG A 172 56.68 9.51 3.57
CA ARG A 172 57.83 10.41 3.66
C ARG A 172 58.98 9.63 4.31
N GLY A 173 59.97 9.24 3.53
CA GLY A 173 61.20 8.61 4.03
C GLY A 173 61.85 7.70 3.00
N GLY A 174 62.88 8.22 2.32
CA GLY A 174 63.69 7.52 1.33
C GLY A 174 64.32 8.50 0.36
#